data_AF-A0A7S3SXC5-F1
#
_entry.id   AF-A0A7S3SXC5-F1
#
_cell.length_a   1.000
_cell.length_b   1.000
_cell.length_c   1.000
_cell.angle_alpha   90.00
_cell.angle_beta   90.00
_cell.angle_gamma   90.00
#
_symmetry.space_group_name_H-M   'P 1'
#
loop_
_entity.id
_entity.type
_entity.pdbx_description
1 polymer ?
#
loop_
_entity_poly.entity_id
_entity_poly.type
_entity_poly.pdbx_seq_one_letter_code
_entity_poly.pdbx_strand_id
1 'polypeptide(L)'
;SLPLPFSASLSPLLRSLLPHQMSSMPSLPPPSAPPLSPVGLGTPWIAGVVALELLLIYSASIALWLIKRRKGYLSHTTTEQLVQPNFCGASCSNGRVGRVALALWRLANLLVFSAYALADWAGCEFFRTWQNCELQANNEFPRAFTYWNYRLQPFYWAFVLLATILGSCSSCSSVPKLSSSINATAHGLLEVCVTSAWLVTIVVFTLLSPGHPSIFYDRYHFINTVCLTIEFAISRLDVRFGHFILMLSWMLLYVVFSWICRATYWNSFQYFFMELDDPIALMWYPVVALMNFVVYSIFVGISFVVRRSCMTPQASSDDKVQ
;
A
#
# COMPACT_ATOMS: atom_id res chain seq x y z
N SER A 1 13.24 24.04 30.19
CA SER A 1 12.01 24.85 30.04
C SER A 1 12.36 26.07 29.20
N LEU A 2 12.12 26.00 27.89
CA LEU A 2 12.33 27.10 26.94
C LEU A 2 10.97 27.76 26.65
N PRO A 3 10.88 29.10 26.57
CA PRO A 3 9.62 29.78 26.35
C PRO A 3 9.27 29.81 24.85
N LEU A 4 8.01 29.54 24.53
CA LEU A 4 7.42 29.78 23.22
C LEU A 4 7.13 31.28 23.06
N PRO A 5 7.53 31.95 21.96
CA PRO A 5 6.96 33.22 21.56
C PRO A 5 5.82 33.00 20.53
N PHE A 6 4.97 34.01 20.40
CA PHE A 6 3.81 34.16 19.48
C PHE A 6 2.43 33.81 20.07
N SER A 7 2.00 34.63 21.04
CA SER A 7 0.60 35.05 21.13
C SER A 7 0.38 36.24 20.17
N ALA A 8 -0.16 35.96 18.99
CA ALA A 8 -0.65 37.02 18.11
C ALA A 8 -1.89 37.66 18.76
N SER A 9 -1.68 38.84 19.34
CA SER A 9 -2.74 39.68 19.89
C SER A 9 -3.61 40.21 18.77
N LEU A 10 -4.82 39.65 18.60
CA LEU A 10 -5.84 40.21 17.72
C LEU A 10 -6.24 41.61 18.23
N SER A 11 -6.18 42.59 17.32
CA SER A 11 -6.45 44.00 17.61
C SER A 11 -7.83 44.21 18.26
N PRO A 12 -7.96 45.16 19.21
CA PRO A 12 -9.22 45.45 19.90
C PRO A 12 -10.35 45.90 18.97
N LEU A 13 -10.05 46.33 17.73
CA LEU A 13 -11.04 46.74 16.73
C LEU A 13 -11.86 45.57 16.15
N LEU A 14 -11.34 44.35 16.16
CA LEU A 14 -12.03 43.16 15.65
C LEU A 14 -13.03 42.57 16.67
N ARG A 15 -12.89 42.93 17.95
CA ARG A 15 -13.75 42.44 19.03
C ARG A 15 -15.09 43.19 19.10
N SER A 16 -15.19 44.39 18.50
CA SER A 16 -16.41 45.21 18.50
C SER A 16 -17.34 44.97 17.31
N LEU A 17 -16.97 44.11 16.35
CA LEU A 17 -17.82 43.75 15.20
C LEU A 17 -18.53 42.39 15.39
N LEU A 18 -18.37 41.74 16.54
CA LEU A 18 -19.13 40.55 16.90
C LEU A 18 -20.50 40.96 17.46
N PRO A 19 -21.61 40.61 16.80
CA PRO A 19 -22.94 40.96 17.26
C PRO A 19 -23.25 40.25 18.59
N HIS A 20 -23.39 41.05 19.65
CA HIS A 20 -24.08 40.67 20.87
C HIS A 20 -25.57 40.54 20.57
N GLN A 21 -26.04 39.39 20.08
CA GLN A 21 -27.45 39.00 20.18
C GLN A 21 -27.68 37.54 19.74
N MET A 22 -27.69 36.63 20.72
CA MET A 22 -28.59 35.47 20.70
C MET A 22 -29.01 35.17 22.14
N SER A 23 -29.89 36.04 22.63
CA SER A 23 -30.75 35.78 23.78
C SER A 23 -31.65 34.58 23.48
N SER A 24 -31.46 33.52 24.26
CA SER A 24 -32.48 32.51 24.63
C SER A 24 -33.48 32.13 23.53
N MET A 25 -33.08 31.24 22.62
CA MET A 25 -34.06 30.41 21.94
C MET A 25 -34.53 29.30 22.90
N PRO A 26 -35.85 29.02 22.97
CA PRO A 26 -36.36 27.86 23.70
C PRO A 26 -35.74 26.58 23.11
N SER A 27 -35.18 25.75 24.00
CA SER A 27 -34.65 24.44 23.65
C SER A 27 -35.75 23.59 23.02
N LEU A 28 -35.69 23.40 21.71
CA LEU A 28 -36.47 22.39 21.03
C LEU A 28 -36.09 21.02 21.61
N PRO A 29 -37.05 20.14 21.91
CA PRO A 29 -36.74 18.78 22.34
C PRO A 29 -35.86 18.12 21.27
N PRO A 30 -34.82 17.36 21.67
CA PRO A 30 -33.95 16.69 20.73
C PRO A 30 -34.80 15.83 19.79
N PRO A 31 -34.58 15.90 18.47
CA PRO A 31 -35.30 15.07 17.52
C PRO A 31 -35.14 13.61 17.94
N SER A 32 -36.26 12.92 18.11
CA SER A 32 -36.30 11.49 18.39
C SER A 32 -35.43 10.75 17.37
N ALA A 33 -34.36 10.10 17.87
CA ALA A 33 -33.43 9.38 17.03
C ALA A 33 -34.20 8.41 16.11
N PRO A 34 -33.94 8.41 14.80
CA PRO A 34 -34.62 7.50 13.89
C PRO A 34 -34.35 6.06 14.33
N PRO A 35 -35.36 5.17 14.25
CA PRO A 35 -35.19 3.78 14.65
C PRO A 35 -34.07 3.15 13.83
N LEU A 36 -32.99 2.77 14.51
CA LEU A 36 -31.89 2.01 13.94
C LEU A 36 -32.46 0.69 13.42
N SER A 37 -32.66 0.65 12.10
CA SER A 37 -33.05 -0.57 11.41
C SER A 37 -31.89 -1.55 11.55
N PRO A 38 -32.09 -2.77 12.05
CA PRO A 38 -31.03 -3.74 12.11
C PRO A 38 -30.72 -4.18 10.68
N VAL A 39 -29.71 -3.57 10.06
CA VAL A 39 -29.14 -4.06 8.79
C VAL A 39 -28.35 -5.33 9.11
N GLY A 40 -29.11 -6.40 9.36
CA GLY A 40 -28.63 -7.76 9.42
C GLY A 40 -28.39 -8.26 7.99
N LEU A 41 -27.34 -7.77 7.34
CA LEU A 41 -26.82 -8.35 6.12
C LEU A 41 -25.32 -8.47 6.32
N GLY A 42 -24.94 -9.71 6.65
CA GLY A 42 -23.63 -10.06 7.12
C GLY A 42 -22.51 -9.83 6.11
N THR A 43 -21.40 -10.39 6.51
CA THR A 43 -20.09 -10.37 5.89
C THR A 43 -19.86 -11.15 4.57
N PRO A 44 -20.81 -11.92 3.93
CA PRO A 44 -20.42 -12.74 2.79
C PRO A 44 -20.11 -11.95 1.51
N TRP A 45 -20.54 -10.68 1.40
CA TRP A 45 -20.21 -9.88 0.22
C TRP A 45 -18.74 -9.42 0.20
N ILE A 46 -18.09 -9.25 1.37
CA ILE A 46 -16.65 -8.91 1.45
C ILE A 46 -15.82 -10.06 0.86
N ALA A 47 -16.17 -11.30 1.19
CA ALA A 47 -15.54 -12.48 0.59
C ALA A 47 -15.80 -12.55 -0.92
N GLY A 48 -17.00 -12.15 -1.38
CA GLY A 48 -17.34 -12.05 -2.80
C GLY A 48 -16.52 -10.99 -3.54
N VAL A 49 -16.32 -9.82 -2.95
CA VAL A 49 -15.52 -8.73 -3.52
C VAL A 49 -14.05 -9.13 -3.56
N VAL A 50 -13.48 -9.65 -2.48
CA VAL A 50 -12.09 -10.16 -2.46
C VAL A 50 -11.90 -11.32 -3.45
N ALA A 51 -12.88 -12.21 -3.59
CA ALA A 51 -12.82 -13.28 -4.58
C ALA A 51 -12.88 -12.74 -6.01
N LEU A 52 -13.75 -11.76 -6.28
CA LEU A 52 -13.85 -11.08 -7.57
C LEU A 52 -12.56 -10.32 -7.91
N GLU A 53 -11.93 -9.69 -6.92
CA GLU A 53 -10.64 -9.00 -7.05
C GLU A 53 -9.51 -9.96 -7.42
N LEU A 54 -9.37 -11.06 -6.69
CA LEU A 54 -8.41 -12.10 -7.02
C LEU A 54 -8.68 -12.66 -8.42
N LEU A 55 -9.94 -12.81 -8.80
CA LEU A 55 -10.33 -13.24 -10.14
C LEU A 55 -9.96 -12.21 -11.22
N LEU A 56 -10.15 -10.91 -10.97
CA LEU A 56 -9.81 -9.83 -11.90
C LEU A 56 -8.29 -9.67 -12.06
N ILE A 57 -7.54 -9.71 -10.96
CA ILE A 57 -6.07 -9.69 -11.00
C ILE A 57 -5.52 -10.92 -11.72
N TYR A 58 -6.06 -12.10 -11.40
CA TYR A 58 -5.64 -13.36 -12.02
C TYR A 58 -6.01 -13.40 -13.51
N SER A 59 -7.21 -12.94 -13.87
CA SER A 59 -7.67 -12.90 -15.27
C SER A 59 -6.93 -11.84 -16.09
N ALA A 60 -6.63 -10.67 -15.56
CA ALA A 60 -5.77 -9.68 -16.22
C ALA A 60 -4.35 -10.22 -16.42
N SER A 61 -3.80 -10.90 -15.42
CA SER A 61 -2.47 -11.55 -15.51
C SER A 61 -2.45 -12.65 -16.58
N ILE A 62 -3.50 -13.49 -16.63
CA ILE A 62 -3.68 -14.50 -17.68
C ILE A 62 -3.87 -13.86 -19.05
N ALA A 63 -4.68 -12.81 -19.16
CA ALA A 63 -4.93 -12.13 -20.43
C ALA A 63 -3.65 -11.51 -20.99
N LEU A 64 -2.86 -10.84 -20.15
CA LEU A 64 -1.55 -10.30 -20.54
C LEU A 64 -0.57 -11.41 -20.95
N TRP A 65 -0.56 -12.52 -20.22
CA TRP A 65 0.23 -13.70 -20.60
C TRP A 65 -0.20 -14.28 -21.95
N LEU A 66 -1.51 -14.42 -22.20
CA LEU A 66 -2.06 -14.91 -23.46
C LEU A 66 -1.80 -13.95 -24.63
N ILE A 67 -1.87 -12.63 -24.41
CA ILE A 67 -1.54 -11.62 -25.42
C ILE A 67 -0.05 -11.71 -25.78
N LYS A 68 0.84 -11.84 -24.79
CA LYS A 68 2.28 -12.06 -25.02
C LYS A 68 2.53 -13.36 -25.80
N ARG A 69 1.79 -14.43 -25.48
CA ARG A 69 1.89 -15.73 -26.17
C ARG A 69 1.39 -15.67 -27.62
N ARG A 70 0.25 -15.03 -27.88
CA ARG A 70 -0.32 -14.91 -29.24
C ARG A 70 0.52 -14.05 -30.16
N LYS A 71 1.12 -12.97 -29.68
CA LYS A 71 1.91 -12.04 -30.51
C LYS A 71 3.31 -12.57 -30.86
N GLY A 72 3.64 -13.82 -30.54
CA GLY A 72 4.97 -14.38 -30.83
C GLY A 72 6.11 -13.72 -30.04
N TYR A 73 5.82 -12.83 -29.08
CA TYR A 73 6.82 -12.26 -28.18
C TYR A 73 7.52 -13.30 -27.32
N LEU A 74 6.95 -14.51 -27.21
CA LEU A 74 7.56 -15.66 -26.55
C LEU A 74 8.29 -16.62 -27.49
N SER A 75 8.20 -16.45 -28.82
CA SER A 75 8.83 -17.36 -29.79
C SER A 75 10.17 -16.87 -30.34
N HIS A 76 10.56 -15.61 -30.09
CA HIS A 76 11.81 -15.04 -30.60
C HIS A 76 12.76 -14.42 -29.57
N THR A 77 12.44 -14.44 -28.28
CA THR A 77 13.46 -14.28 -27.22
C THR A 77 14.16 -15.61 -26.97
N THR A 78 14.79 -16.16 -28.02
CA THR A 78 16.01 -16.93 -27.83
C THR A 78 16.98 -16.01 -27.07
N THR A 79 17.37 -16.39 -25.85
CA THR A 79 18.43 -15.76 -25.05
C THR A 79 18.19 -14.37 -24.42
N GLU A 80 16.94 -13.94 -24.19
CA GLU A 80 16.69 -13.44 -22.83
C GLU A 80 16.46 -14.71 -22.02
N GLN A 81 17.55 -15.27 -21.49
CA GLN A 81 17.41 -15.98 -20.22
C GLN A 81 16.52 -15.05 -19.39
N LEU A 82 15.30 -15.50 -19.07
CA LEU A 82 14.69 -15.08 -17.83
C LEU A 82 15.79 -15.34 -16.82
N VAL A 83 16.60 -14.32 -16.54
CA VAL A 83 17.31 -14.18 -15.30
C VAL A 83 16.16 -14.23 -14.34
N GLN A 84 15.80 -15.46 -13.94
CA GLN A 84 14.85 -15.67 -12.89
C GLN A 84 15.39 -14.74 -11.82
N PRO A 85 14.57 -13.80 -11.31
CA PRO A 85 14.97 -12.99 -10.19
C PRO A 85 15.20 -13.97 -9.06
N ASN A 86 16.40 -14.52 -9.05
CA ASN A 86 16.85 -15.45 -8.06
C ASN A 86 16.92 -14.53 -6.86
N PHE A 87 16.00 -14.73 -5.91
CA PHE A 87 16.18 -14.25 -4.55
C PHE A 87 17.58 -14.61 -4.01
N CYS A 88 18.29 -15.53 -4.68
CA CYS A 88 19.69 -15.84 -4.46
C CYS A 88 20.73 -14.82 -4.93
N GLY A 89 20.43 -13.76 -5.69
CA GLY A 89 21.46 -12.81 -6.13
C GLY A 89 22.22 -12.14 -4.98
N ALA A 90 21.52 -11.79 -3.89
CA ALA A 90 22.14 -11.36 -2.63
C ALA A 90 22.57 -12.55 -1.75
N SER A 91 21.99 -13.73 -1.95
CA SER A 91 22.32 -14.95 -1.17
C SER A 91 23.52 -15.74 -1.70
N CYS A 92 23.99 -15.50 -2.92
CA CYS A 92 25.16 -16.20 -3.45
C CYS A 92 26.45 -15.63 -2.85
N SER A 93 26.48 -14.34 -2.46
CA SER A 93 27.59 -13.78 -1.67
C SER A 93 27.39 -13.98 -0.17
N ASN A 94 26.13 -13.93 0.30
CA ASN A 94 25.84 -14.05 1.72
C ASN A 94 25.59 -15.52 2.03
N GLY A 95 26.55 -16.17 2.68
CA GLY A 95 26.46 -17.58 3.10
C GLY A 95 25.23 -17.90 3.95
N ARG A 96 25.16 -19.10 4.52
CA ARG A 96 24.01 -19.60 5.31
C ARG A 96 23.44 -18.56 6.31
N VAL A 97 24.31 -17.76 6.93
CA VAL A 97 23.96 -16.68 7.86
C VAL A 97 23.03 -15.63 7.23
N GLY A 98 23.30 -15.18 6.00
CA GLY A 98 22.49 -14.15 5.34
C GLY A 98 21.08 -14.62 5.01
N ARG A 99 20.92 -15.88 4.61
CA ARG A 99 19.60 -16.47 4.36
C ARG A 99 18.76 -16.55 5.63
N VAL A 100 19.37 -16.97 6.74
CA VAL A 100 18.70 -17.04 8.03
C VAL A 100 18.30 -15.65 8.50
N ALA A 101 19.20 -14.67 8.41
CA ALA A 101 18.89 -13.29 8.77
C ALA A 101 17.72 -12.72 7.94
N LEU A 102 17.70 -12.95 6.62
CA LEU A 102 16.61 -12.52 5.75
C LEU A 102 15.28 -13.22 6.07
N ALA A 103 15.31 -14.52 6.35
CA ALA A 103 14.11 -15.27 6.74
C ALA A 103 13.56 -14.76 8.08
N LEU A 104 14.43 -14.47 9.06
CA LEU A 104 14.05 -13.89 10.35
C LEU A 104 13.47 -12.49 10.19
N TRP A 105 14.06 -11.64 9.34
CA TRP A 105 13.51 -10.32 8.99
C TRP A 105 12.10 -10.43 8.42
N ARG A 106 11.88 -11.32 7.45
CA ARG A 106 10.57 -11.54 6.82
C ARG A 106 9.55 -12.12 7.81
N LEU A 107 9.96 -13.05 8.67
CA LEU A 107 9.12 -13.61 9.72
C LEU A 107 8.72 -12.56 10.76
N ALA A 108 9.66 -11.73 11.23
CA ALA A 108 9.39 -10.66 12.17
C ALA A 108 8.35 -9.67 11.60
N ASN A 109 8.54 -9.24 10.36
CA ASN A 109 7.57 -8.36 9.70
C ASN A 109 6.21 -9.06 9.49
N LEU A 110 6.19 -10.33 9.07
CA LEU A 110 4.96 -11.11 8.95
C LEU A 110 4.19 -11.13 10.27
N LEU A 111 4.85 -11.43 11.39
CA LEU A 111 4.22 -11.47 12.71
C LEU A 111 3.69 -10.09 13.13
N VAL A 112 4.49 -9.04 12.96
CA VAL A 112 4.09 -7.67 13.30
C VAL A 112 2.87 -7.22 12.50
N PHE A 113 2.92 -7.34 11.16
CA PHE A 113 1.81 -6.88 10.31
C PHE A 113 0.59 -7.81 10.40
N SER A 114 0.77 -9.10 10.68
CA SER A 114 -0.36 -10.00 10.97
C SER A 114 -0.99 -9.65 12.31
N ALA A 115 -0.21 -9.35 13.34
CA ALA A 115 -0.75 -8.90 14.62
C ALA A 115 -1.51 -7.58 14.48
N TYR A 116 -1.03 -6.64 13.66
CA TYR A 116 -1.78 -5.41 13.35
C TYR A 116 -3.05 -5.70 12.57
N ALA A 117 -3.00 -6.51 11.51
CA ALA A 117 -4.18 -6.89 10.74
C ALA A 117 -5.20 -7.65 11.58
N LEU A 118 -4.74 -8.52 12.48
CA LEU A 118 -5.58 -9.24 13.44
C LEU A 118 -6.07 -8.35 14.56
N ALA A 119 -5.33 -7.37 15.05
CA ALA A 119 -5.80 -6.41 16.05
C ALA A 119 -6.83 -5.45 15.43
N ASP A 120 -6.63 -5.04 14.18
CA ASP A 120 -7.63 -4.32 13.39
C ASP A 120 -8.88 -5.19 13.18
N TRP A 121 -8.70 -6.47 12.83
CA TRP A 121 -9.79 -7.41 12.65
C TRP A 121 -10.49 -7.85 13.94
N ALA A 122 -9.78 -8.04 15.05
CA ALA A 122 -10.32 -8.49 16.34
C ALA A 122 -10.86 -7.31 17.14
N GLY A 123 -10.24 -6.15 16.96
CA GLY A 123 -10.83 -4.84 17.18
C GLY A 123 -12.03 -4.57 16.28
N CYS A 124 -12.50 -5.57 15.50
CA CYS A 124 -13.82 -5.56 14.88
C CYS A 124 -15.00 -5.57 15.91
N GLU A 125 -14.95 -4.69 16.91
CA GLU A 125 -15.97 -3.65 17.01
C GLU A 125 -16.01 -2.72 15.76
N PHE A 126 -15.53 -3.12 14.59
CA PHE A 126 -15.62 -2.45 13.30
C PHE A 126 -17.06 -2.33 12.82
N PHE A 127 -18.02 -2.97 13.50
CA PHE A 127 -19.43 -2.59 13.39
C PHE A 127 -19.89 -1.69 14.54
N ARG A 128 -19.38 -1.90 15.77
CA ARG A 128 -19.73 -1.12 16.97
C ARG A 128 -19.06 0.26 17.03
N THR A 129 -17.73 0.32 17.01
CA THR A 129 -16.93 1.53 16.81
C THR A 129 -17.22 2.19 15.47
N TRP A 130 -17.65 1.48 14.43
CA TRP A 130 -18.02 2.12 13.14
C TRP A 130 -19.34 2.88 13.20
N GLN A 131 -20.35 2.33 13.89
CA GLN A 131 -21.54 3.09 14.27
C GLN A 131 -21.20 4.21 15.26
N ASN A 132 -20.26 4.00 16.18
CA ASN A 132 -19.86 5.02 17.15
C ASN A 132 -18.90 6.08 16.57
N CYS A 133 -18.20 5.82 15.46
CA CYS A 133 -17.30 6.75 14.77
C CYS A 133 -18.07 7.81 13.98
N GLU A 134 -19.33 7.53 13.62
CA GLU A 134 -20.24 8.56 13.10
C GLU A 134 -20.48 9.67 14.15
N LEU A 135 -20.34 9.36 15.45
CA LEU A 135 -20.40 10.33 16.55
C LEU A 135 -19.04 11.00 16.88
N GLN A 136 -17.91 10.45 16.41
CA GLN A 136 -16.56 11.02 16.59
C GLN A 136 -15.95 11.60 15.30
N ALA A 137 -16.71 11.61 14.21
CA ALA A 137 -16.31 12.05 12.86
C ALA A 137 -15.76 13.49 12.76
N ASN A 138 -15.80 14.27 13.84
CA ASN A 138 -15.32 15.64 13.83
C ASN A 138 -13.81 15.81 13.98
N ASN A 139 -12.98 14.82 14.38
CA ASN A 139 -11.55 15.10 14.62
C ASN A 139 -10.50 13.98 14.43
N GLU A 140 -10.84 12.73 14.08
CA GLU A 140 -9.81 11.66 13.94
C GLU A 140 -9.80 11.00 12.55
N PHE A 141 -9.60 11.80 11.50
CA PHE A 141 -9.62 11.38 10.09
C PHE A 141 -8.23 11.31 9.43
N PRO A 142 -7.49 10.21 9.62
CA PRO A 142 -6.62 9.76 8.52
C PRO A 142 -6.58 8.25 8.23
N ARG A 143 -7.21 7.38 9.03
CA ARG A 143 -6.79 5.96 9.08
C ARG A 143 -7.31 5.07 7.93
N ALA A 144 -8.31 5.49 7.16
CA ALA A 144 -9.09 4.55 6.37
C ALA A 144 -8.60 4.29 4.92
N PHE A 145 -7.92 5.25 4.28
CA PHE A 145 -7.19 5.10 3.00
C PHE A 145 -6.10 4.04 3.08
N THR A 146 -5.59 3.83 4.29
CA THR A 146 -4.26 3.24 4.47
C THR A 146 -4.32 1.81 4.98
N TYR A 147 -5.49 1.36 5.47
CA TYR A 147 -5.71 -0.02 5.90
C TYR A 147 -5.57 -1.05 4.78
N TRP A 148 -5.92 -0.69 3.55
CA TRP A 148 -5.82 -1.60 2.40
C TRP A 148 -4.40 -2.07 2.18
N ASN A 149 -3.45 -1.13 2.20
CA ASN A 149 -2.05 -1.45 2.06
C ASN A 149 -1.53 -2.27 3.25
N TYR A 150 -2.04 -2.04 4.47
CA TYR A 150 -1.70 -2.87 5.64
C TYR A 150 -2.20 -4.29 5.53
N ARG A 151 -3.44 -4.49 5.07
CA ARG A 151 -4.03 -5.82 4.95
C ARG A 151 -3.36 -6.64 3.86
N LEU A 152 -2.83 -6.00 2.82
CA LEU A 152 -2.07 -6.68 1.77
C LEU A 152 -0.69 -7.19 2.26
N GLN A 153 -0.09 -6.54 3.26
CA GLN A 153 1.26 -6.85 3.71
C GLN A 153 1.44 -8.23 4.34
N PRO A 154 0.57 -8.74 5.23
CA PRO A 154 0.68 -10.11 5.72
C PRO A 154 0.79 -11.13 4.59
N PHE A 155 0.03 -10.97 3.51
CA PHE A 155 0.13 -11.81 2.33
C PHE A 155 1.50 -11.65 1.68
N TYR A 156 1.92 -10.42 1.42
CA TYR A 156 3.25 -10.13 0.86
C TYR A 156 4.37 -10.83 1.67
N TRP A 157 4.42 -10.57 2.98
CA TRP A 157 5.44 -11.12 3.88
C TRP A 157 5.40 -12.66 3.94
N ALA A 158 4.21 -13.26 3.90
CA ALA A 158 4.06 -14.71 3.84
C ALA A 158 4.62 -15.28 2.53
N PHE A 159 4.32 -14.66 1.38
CA PHE A 159 4.82 -15.09 0.08
C PHE A 159 6.34 -14.96 -0.03
N VAL A 160 6.94 -13.85 0.42
CA VAL A 160 8.41 -13.71 0.39
C VAL A 160 9.11 -14.62 1.40
N LEU A 161 8.52 -14.86 2.58
CA LEU A 161 9.06 -15.83 3.54
C LEU A 161 9.05 -17.24 2.93
N LEU A 162 7.91 -17.64 2.35
CA LEU A 162 7.78 -18.93 1.68
C LEU A 162 8.78 -19.08 0.51
N ALA A 163 8.95 -18.03 -0.31
CA ALA A 163 9.98 -17.98 -1.34
C ALA A 163 11.40 -18.22 -0.78
N THR A 164 11.72 -17.60 0.36
CA THR A 164 13.02 -17.78 1.05
C THR A 164 13.24 -19.21 1.49
N ILE A 165 12.22 -19.81 2.11
CA ILE A 165 12.29 -21.17 2.65
C ILE A 165 12.45 -22.16 1.50
N LEU A 166 11.60 -22.07 0.48
CA LEU A 166 11.66 -22.95 -0.69
C LEU A 166 12.98 -22.82 -1.45
N GLY A 167 13.49 -21.59 -1.62
CA GLY A 167 14.80 -21.34 -2.23
C GLY A 167 15.98 -21.83 -1.38
N SER A 168 15.80 -22.01 -0.07
CA SER A 168 16.81 -22.59 0.81
C SER A 168 16.81 -24.12 0.76
N CYS A 169 15.67 -24.74 0.43
CA CYS A 169 15.49 -26.19 0.33
C CYS A 169 15.83 -26.76 -1.06
N SER A 170 16.02 -25.91 -2.07
CA SER A 170 16.17 -26.32 -3.49
C SER A 170 17.51 -26.98 -3.84
N SER A 171 18.32 -27.42 -2.88
CA SER A 171 19.32 -28.48 -3.13
C SER A 171 18.65 -29.78 -3.62
N CYS A 172 17.34 -29.94 -3.43
CA CYS A 172 16.53 -31.01 -4.03
C CYS A 172 15.98 -30.56 -5.40
N SER A 173 16.37 -31.27 -6.47
CA SER A 173 16.13 -30.98 -7.89
C SER A 173 14.66 -30.95 -8.37
N SER A 174 13.68 -31.12 -7.49
CA SER A 174 12.28 -31.42 -7.87
C SER A 174 11.26 -30.29 -7.67
N VAL A 175 11.67 -29.08 -7.22
CA VAL A 175 10.73 -27.98 -6.85
C VAL A 175 10.57 -26.81 -7.88
N PRO A 176 10.94 -26.90 -9.17
CA PRO A 176 11.10 -25.69 -10.00
C PRO A 176 9.80 -24.92 -10.31
N LYS A 177 8.64 -25.58 -10.41
CA LYS A 177 7.39 -24.90 -10.85
C LYS A 177 6.72 -24.07 -9.75
N LEU A 178 6.58 -24.62 -8.55
CA LEU A 178 5.89 -23.94 -7.44
C LEU A 178 6.64 -22.68 -6.99
N SER A 179 7.98 -22.76 -6.95
CA SER A 179 8.85 -21.63 -6.62
C SER A 179 8.67 -20.46 -7.59
N SER A 180 8.53 -20.74 -8.90
CA SER A 180 8.34 -19.69 -9.91
C SER A 180 7.04 -18.89 -9.69
N SER A 181 5.92 -19.55 -9.40
CA SER A 181 4.65 -18.86 -9.17
C SER A 181 4.67 -18.03 -7.89
N ILE A 182 5.21 -18.60 -6.80
CA ILE A 182 5.35 -17.88 -5.52
C ILE A 182 6.23 -16.65 -5.69
N ASN A 183 7.34 -16.77 -6.41
CA ASN A 183 8.23 -15.64 -6.69
C ASN A 183 7.54 -14.57 -7.53
N ALA A 184 6.78 -14.96 -8.57
CA ALA A 184 6.04 -14.01 -9.40
C ALA A 184 4.97 -13.26 -8.58
N THR A 185 4.24 -13.97 -7.72
CA THR A 185 3.24 -13.36 -6.82
C THR A 185 3.90 -12.43 -5.80
N ALA A 186 4.95 -12.88 -5.12
CA ALA A 186 5.71 -12.07 -4.16
C ALA A 186 6.24 -10.78 -4.80
N HIS A 187 6.67 -10.89 -6.06
CA HIS A 187 7.18 -9.78 -6.84
C HIS A 187 6.09 -8.75 -7.18
N GLY A 188 4.95 -9.18 -7.73
CA GLY A 188 3.82 -8.28 -7.98
C GLY A 188 3.28 -7.64 -6.69
N LEU A 189 3.21 -8.41 -5.60
CA LEU A 189 2.80 -7.88 -4.30
C LEU A 189 3.78 -6.83 -3.77
N LEU A 190 5.09 -7.03 -3.88
CA LEU A 190 6.07 -6.01 -3.47
C LEU A 190 5.84 -4.71 -4.23
N GLU A 191 5.70 -4.78 -5.55
CA GLU A 191 5.54 -3.58 -6.39
C GLU A 191 4.31 -2.76 -5.99
N VAL A 192 3.19 -3.43 -5.70
CA VAL A 192 1.98 -2.78 -5.20
C VAL A 192 2.20 -2.22 -3.79
N CYS A 193 2.70 -3.03 -2.86
CA CYS A 193 2.88 -2.66 -1.46
C CYS A 193 3.84 -1.47 -1.30
N VAL A 194 5.01 -1.52 -1.94
CA VAL A 194 6.07 -0.50 -1.77
C VAL A 194 5.63 0.84 -2.36
N THR A 195 5.03 0.84 -3.54
CA THR A 195 4.59 2.07 -4.19
C THR A 195 3.39 2.68 -3.49
N SER A 196 2.43 1.85 -3.08
CA SER A 196 1.28 2.30 -2.27
C SER A 196 1.71 2.83 -0.91
N ALA A 197 2.70 2.21 -0.24
CA ALA A 197 3.21 2.70 1.05
C ALA A 197 3.82 4.10 0.93
N TRP A 198 4.64 4.32 -0.11
CA TRP A 198 5.21 5.63 -0.40
C TRP A 198 4.15 6.66 -0.79
N LEU A 199 3.19 6.31 -1.64
CA LEU A 199 2.07 7.20 -1.99
C LEU A 199 1.30 7.63 -0.74
N VAL A 200 0.89 6.66 0.09
CA VAL A 200 0.20 6.92 1.36
C VAL A 200 1.00 7.86 2.24
N THR A 201 2.31 7.59 2.39
CA THR A 201 3.20 8.44 3.19
C THR A 201 3.21 9.86 2.65
N ILE A 202 3.38 10.04 1.34
CA ILE A 202 3.37 11.36 0.70
C ILE A 202 2.02 12.05 0.94
N VAL A 203 0.90 11.40 0.67
CA VAL A 203 -0.44 11.98 0.84
C VAL A 203 -0.70 12.39 2.29
N VAL A 204 -0.35 11.53 3.25
CA VAL A 204 -0.53 11.81 4.69
C VAL A 204 0.28 13.03 5.11
N PHE A 205 1.57 13.09 4.74
CA PHE A 205 2.45 14.18 5.18
C PHE A 205 2.28 15.48 4.40
N THR A 206 1.86 15.43 3.14
CA THR A 206 1.79 16.62 2.28
C THR A 206 0.38 17.20 2.15
N LEU A 207 -0.65 16.35 2.11
CA LEU A 207 -2.04 16.78 1.87
C LEU A 207 -2.87 16.77 3.15
N LEU A 208 -2.80 15.68 3.92
CA LEU A 208 -3.67 15.52 5.09
C LEU A 208 -3.16 16.22 6.34
N SER A 209 -1.84 16.38 6.47
CA SER A 209 -1.23 16.97 7.67
C SER A 209 -0.03 17.89 7.35
N PRO A 210 -0.20 18.92 6.49
CA PRO A 210 0.90 19.79 6.07
C PRO A 210 1.54 20.59 7.22
N GLY A 211 0.80 20.82 8.32
CA GLY A 211 1.24 21.63 9.47
C GLY A 211 1.76 20.85 10.68
N HIS A 212 1.60 19.52 10.70
CA HIS A 212 2.06 18.67 11.81
C HIS A 212 3.06 17.62 11.30
N PRO A 213 4.31 18.05 11.00
CA PRO A 213 5.34 17.21 10.38
C PRO A 213 5.92 16.16 11.34
N SER A 214 5.26 15.87 12.47
CA SER A 214 5.72 14.78 13.30
C SER A 214 5.49 13.50 12.51
N ILE A 215 6.58 12.99 11.92
CA ILE A 215 6.68 11.66 11.28
C ILE A 215 6.16 10.52 12.17
N PHE A 216 5.97 10.82 13.45
CA PHE A 216 5.44 9.94 14.48
C PHE A 216 3.91 10.02 14.69
N TYR A 217 3.22 11.01 14.12
CA TYR A 217 1.76 11.11 14.23
C TYR A 217 1.10 9.87 13.62
N ASP A 218 1.60 9.47 12.45
CA ASP A 218 1.33 8.16 11.88
C ASP A 218 2.60 7.34 11.77
N ARG A 219 3.17 7.02 12.94
CA ARG A 219 4.36 6.16 13.06
C ARG A 219 4.20 4.84 12.31
N TYR A 220 2.99 4.34 12.17
CA TYR A 220 2.76 3.07 11.51
C TYR A 220 3.07 3.19 10.03
N HIS A 221 2.56 4.22 9.34
CA HIS A 221 2.79 4.38 7.90
C HIS A 221 4.25 4.55 7.58
N PHE A 222 4.94 5.35 8.40
CA PHE A 222 6.36 5.54 8.26
C PHE A 222 7.14 4.22 8.47
N ILE A 223 6.87 3.49 9.57
CA ILE A 223 7.53 2.19 9.84
C ILE A 223 7.30 1.22 8.68
N ASN A 224 6.07 1.13 8.18
CA ASN A 224 5.73 0.28 7.05
C ASN A 224 6.54 0.64 5.79
N THR A 225 6.52 1.92 5.40
CA THR A 225 7.26 2.41 4.23
C THR A 225 8.75 2.13 4.36
N VAL A 226 9.31 2.30 5.56
CA VAL A 226 10.71 1.96 5.85
C VAL A 226 10.96 0.46 5.71
N CYS A 227 10.14 -0.41 6.31
CA CYS A 227 10.29 -1.86 6.22
C CYS A 227 10.24 -2.36 4.77
N LEU A 228 9.27 -1.90 3.97
CA LEU A 228 9.15 -2.27 2.56
C LEU A 228 10.30 -1.72 1.71
N THR A 229 10.82 -0.54 2.04
CA THR A 229 11.99 0.04 1.36
C THR A 229 13.26 -0.75 1.66
N ILE A 230 13.46 -1.15 2.92
CA ILE A 230 14.56 -2.03 3.34
C ILE A 230 14.45 -3.37 2.61
N GLU A 231 13.26 -3.96 2.57
CA GLU A 231 13.02 -5.23 1.90
C GLU A 231 13.28 -5.15 0.38
N PHE A 232 12.85 -4.06 -0.27
CA PHE A 232 13.16 -3.78 -1.67
C PHE A 232 14.67 -3.70 -1.90
N ALA A 233 15.40 -2.99 -1.03
CA ALA A 233 16.86 -2.84 -1.13
C ALA A 233 17.61 -4.17 -0.91
N ILE A 234 17.23 -4.95 0.11
CA ILE A 234 17.89 -6.21 0.47
C ILE A 234 17.57 -7.31 -0.56
N SER A 235 16.30 -7.41 -0.97
CA SER A 235 15.85 -8.49 -1.85
C SER A 235 16.28 -8.31 -3.30
N ARG A 236 16.68 -7.08 -3.68
CA ARG A 236 16.99 -6.69 -5.07
C ARG A 236 15.87 -7.08 -6.04
N LEU A 237 14.64 -7.10 -5.55
CA LEU A 237 13.48 -7.38 -6.38
C LEU A 237 13.26 -6.18 -7.30
N ASP A 238 13.16 -6.45 -8.60
CA ASP A 238 13.18 -5.43 -9.64
C ASP A 238 11.78 -4.93 -9.96
N VAL A 239 11.43 -3.66 -9.73
CA VAL A 239 10.10 -3.18 -10.15
C VAL A 239 10.04 -3.09 -11.67
N ARG A 240 9.13 -3.86 -12.27
CA ARG A 240 9.03 -4.01 -13.73
C ARG A 240 7.95 -3.11 -14.28
N PHE A 241 8.30 -2.24 -15.21
CA PHE A 241 7.34 -1.38 -15.92
C PHE A 241 6.10 -2.13 -16.47
N GLY A 242 6.26 -3.38 -16.91
CA GLY A 242 5.17 -4.21 -17.43
C GLY A 242 4.07 -4.56 -16.41
N HIS A 243 4.28 -4.34 -15.12
CA HIS A 243 3.29 -4.54 -14.07
C HIS A 243 2.58 -3.23 -13.67
N PHE A 244 2.81 -2.11 -14.39
CA PHE A 244 2.11 -0.85 -14.14
C PHE A 244 0.58 -1.02 -14.10
N ILE A 245 0.02 -1.90 -14.95
CA ILE A 245 -1.42 -2.21 -14.97
C ILE A 245 -1.90 -2.79 -13.64
N LEU A 246 -1.09 -3.60 -12.97
CA LEU A 246 -1.43 -4.17 -11.66
C LEU A 246 -1.56 -3.04 -10.62
N MET A 247 -0.60 -2.12 -10.60
CA MET A 247 -0.64 -0.96 -9.72
C MET A 247 -1.87 -0.08 -9.98
N LEU A 248 -2.16 0.22 -11.26
CA LEU A 248 -3.33 1.03 -11.61
C LEU A 248 -4.64 0.32 -11.21
N SER A 249 -4.71 -1.00 -11.41
CA SER A 249 -5.87 -1.80 -11.00
C SER A 249 -6.09 -1.74 -9.49
N TRP A 250 -5.01 -1.76 -8.69
CA TRP A 250 -5.08 -1.60 -7.24
C TRP A 250 -5.65 -0.24 -6.82
N MET A 251 -5.25 0.84 -7.50
CA MET A 251 -5.81 2.17 -7.24
C MET A 251 -7.29 2.26 -7.58
N LEU A 252 -7.68 1.78 -8.76
CA LEU A 252 -9.07 1.77 -9.19
C LEU A 252 -9.93 0.95 -8.22
N LEU A 253 -9.38 -0.16 -7.73
CA LEU A 253 -10.06 -1.00 -6.76
C LEU A 253 -10.35 -0.26 -5.46
N TYR A 254 -9.35 0.48 -4.95
CA TYR A 254 -9.54 1.32 -3.77
C TYR A 254 -10.67 2.34 -3.97
N VAL A 255 -10.71 2.99 -5.13
CA VAL A 255 -11.76 3.98 -5.47
C VAL A 255 -13.14 3.32 -5.49
N VAL A 256 -13.29 2.22 -6.22
CA VAL A 256 -14.56 1.49 -6.34
C VAL A 256 -15.03 1.01 -4.97
N PHE A 257 -14.14 0.46 -4.14
CA PHE A 257 -14.51 0.02 -2.81
C PHE A 257 -14.94 1.20 -1.92
N SER A 258 -14.23 2.32 -2.00
CA SER A 258 -14.58 3.54 -1.25
C SER A 258 -15.95 4.07 -1.65
N TRP A 259 -16.29 4.01 -2.94
CA TRP A 259 -17.61 4.36 -3.45
C TRP A 259 -18.70 3.40 -2.96
N ILE A 260 -18.45 2.08 -3.00
CA ILE A 260 -19.38 1.09 -2.47
C ILE A 260 -19.65 1.37 -0.99
N CYS A 261 -18.60 1.53 -0.18
CA CYS A 261 -18.76 1.81 1.24
C CYS A 261 -19.48 3.13 1.52
N ARG A 262 -19.27 4.17 0.70
CA ARG A 262 -20.06 5.40 0.76
C ARG A 262 -21.53 5.16 0.45
N ALA A 263 -21.83 4.35 -0.56
CA ALA A 263 -23.21 4.08 -0.95
C ALA A 263 -23.95 3.21 0.07
N THR A 264 -23.25 2.31 0.77
CA THR A 264 -23.88 1.31 1.65
C THR A 264 -23.77 1.61 3.14
N TYR A 265 -22.70 2.29 3.60
CA TYR A 265 -22.37 2.40 5.02
C TYR A 265 -22.09 3.81 5.52
N TRP A 266 -21.54 4.71 4.70
CA TRP A 266 -21.14 6.05 5.16
C TRP A 266 -22.03 7.14 4.63
N ASN A 267 -22.27 8.16 5.45
CA ASN A 267 -22.95 9.38 5.02
C ASN A 267 -22.01 10.43 4.40
N SER A 268 -20.69 10.22 4.46
CA SER A 268 -19.67 11.09 3.85
C SER A 268 -18.50 10.27 3.32
N PHE A 269 -17.69 10.88 2.44
CA PHE A 269 -16.43 10.27 2.01
C PHE A 269 -15.38 10.38 3.10
N GLN A 270 -14.40 9.47 3.08
CA GLN A 270 -13.32 9.47 4.07
C GLN A 270 -12.34 10.63 3.90
N TYR A 271 -12.28 11.20 2.70
CA TYR A 271 -11.38 12.29 2.34
C TYR A 271 -12.12 13.27 1.46
N PHE A 272 -11.87 14.56 1.67
CA PHE A 272 -12.44 15.64 0.87
C PHE A 272 -12.17 15.44 -0.63
N PHE A 273 -10.99 14.91 -0.98
CA PHE A 273 -10.60 14.67 -2.38
C PHE A 273 -11.34 13.49 -3.03
N MET A 274 -12.21 12.79 -2.31
CA MET A 274 -13.10 11.76 -2.86
C MET A 274 -14.57 12.20 -2.90
N GLU A 275 -14.89 13.42 -2.45
CA GLU A 275 -16.26 13.91 -2.38
C GLU A 275 -16.85 14.20 -3.77
N LEU A 276 -17.67 13.28 -4.28
CA LEU A 276 -18.29 13.43 -5.61
C LEU A 276 -19.20 14.66 -5.76
N ASP A 277 -19.59 15.29 -4.66
CA ASP A 277 -20.40 16.51 -4.65
C ASP A 277 -19.56 17.76 -5.01
N ASP A 278 -18.24 17.70 -4.88
CA ASP A 278 -17.32 18.76 -5.30
C ASP A 278 -16.75 18.45 -6.70
N PRO A 279 -16.99 19.27 -7.74
CA PRO A 279 -16.40 19.06 -9.07
C PRO A 279 -14.85 19.05 -9.03
N ILE A 280 -14.23 19.69 -8.03
CA ILE A 280 -12.77 19.64 -7.83
C ILE A 280 -12.33 18.24 -7.37
N ALA A 281 -13.15 17.47 -6.66
CA ALA A 281 -12.84 16.09 -6.27
C ALA A 281 -12.57 15.19 -7.49
N LEU A 282 -13.26 15.41 -8.61
CA LEU A 282 -13.01 14.67 -9.84
C LEU A 282 -11.58 14.89 -10.37
N MET A 283 -10.99 16.07 -10.12
CA MET A 283 -9.61 16.38 -10.50
C MET A 283 -8.59 15.68 -9.61
N TRP A 284 -8.95 15.28 -8.40
CA TRP A 284 -8.02 14.60 -7.49
C TRP A 284 -7.70 13.16 -7.89
N TYR A 285 -8.64 12.44 -8.51
CA TYR A 285 -8.38 11.08 -9.02
C TYR A 285 -7.18 11.00 -9.98
N PRO A 286 -7.12 11.79 -11.08
CA PRO A 286 -5.96 11.79 -11.96
C PRO A 286 -4.71 12.36 -11.28
N VAL A 287 -4.83 13.28 -10.32
CA VAL A 287 -3.68 13.80 -9.56
C VAL A 287 -3.05 12.71 -8.70
N VAL A 288 -3.84 11.98 -7.91
CA VAL A 288 -3.34 10.88 -7.07
C VAL A 288 -2.80 9.73 -7.93
N ALA A 289 -3.46 9.43 -9.07
CA ALA A 289 -2.96 8.46 -10.04
C ALA A 289 -1.60 8.88 -10.62
N LEU A 290 -1.43 10.15 -10.98
CA LEU A 290 -0.16 10.69 -11.45
C LEU A 290 0.92 10.64 -10.37
N MET A 291 0.59 10.99 -9.12
CA MET A 291 1.52 10.86 -7.99
C MET A 291 1.99 9.41 -7.82
N ASN A 292 1.08 8.43 -7.88
CA ASN A 292 1.47 7.03 -7.78
C ASN A 292 2.31 6.57 -8.98
N PHE A 293 1.99 7.04 -10.19
CA PHE A 293 2.80 6.78 -11.38
C PHE A 293 4.23 7.32 -11.23
N VAL A 294 4.41 8.52 -10.67
CA VAL A 294 5.73 9.10 -10.39
C VAL A 294 6.49 8.23 -9.38
N VAL A 295 5.87 7.87 -8.26
CA VAL A 295 6.47 6.97 -7.25
C VAL A 295 6.87 5.64 -7.89
N TYR A 296 5.97 5.01 -8.65
CA TYR A 296 6.23 3.75 -9.34
C TYR A 296 7.39 3.88 -10.33
N SER A 297 7.44 4.96 -11.11
CA SER A 297 8.52 5.23 -12.07
C SER A 297 9.88 5.41 -11.41
N ILE A 298 9.92 6.02 -10.22
CA ILE A 298 11.15 6.12 -9.42
C ILE A 298 11.66 4.73 -9.05
N PHE A 299 10.80 3.84 -8.56
CA PHE A 299 11.20 2.47 -8.23
C PHE A 299 11.67 1.67 -9.46
N VAL A 300 10.98 1.81 -10.60
CA VAL A 300 11.43 1.23 -11.88
C VAL A 300 12.82 1.75 -12.26
N GLY A 301 13.05 3.07 -12.12
CA GLY A 301 14.34 3.71 -12.39
C GLY A 301 15.45 3.19 -11.48
N ILE A 302 15.19 3.05 -10.17
CA ILE A 302 16.15 2.49 -9.22
C ILE A 302 16.49 1.05 -9.60
N SER A 303 15.49 0.21 -9.86
CA SER A 303 15.74 -1.18 -10.23
C SER A 303 16.48 -1.32 -11.56
N PHE A 304 16.26 -0.41 -12.51
CA PHE A 304 17.03 -0.34 -13.75
C PHE A 304 18.51 -0.01 -13.52
N VAL A 305 18.81 0.98 -12.68
CA VAL A 305 20.19 1.36 -12.32
C VAL A 305 20.91 0.20 -11.62
N VAL A 306 20.25 -0.42 -10.63
CA VAL A 306 20.82 -1.56 -9.88
C VAL A 306 21.13 -2.74 -10.81
N ARG A 307 20.25 -3.04 -11.77
CA ARG A 307 20.50 -4.10 -12.77
C ARG A 307 21.72 -3.82 -13.64
N ARG A 308 21.87 -2.58 -14.12
CA ARG A 308 23.02 -2.18 -14.95
C ARG A 308 24.35 -2.34 -14.20
N SER A 309 24.41 -1.90 -12.94
CA SER A 309 25.63 -2.02 -12.13
C SER A 309 26.08 -3.47 -11.93
N CYS A 310 25.13 -4.41 -11.86
CA CYS A 310 25.43 -5.84 -11.71
C CYS A 310 25.91 -6.52 -13.01
N MET A 311 25.66 -5.90 -14.18
CA MET A 311 26.03 -6.45 -15.49
C MET A 311 27.39 -5.97 -15.99
N THR A 312 28.09 -5.08 -15.28
CA THR A 312 29.42 -4.60 -15.67
C THR A 312 30.35 -5.82 -15.77
N PRO A 313 30.80 -6.20 -16.98
CA PRO A 313 31.64 -7.38 -17.14
C PRO A 313 32.90 -7.18 -16.29
N GLN A 314 33.32 -8.20 -15.54
CA GLN A 314 34.72 -8.32 -15.16
C GLN A 314 35.50 -8.38 -16.47
N ALA A 315 35.90 -7.22 -16.99
CA ALA A 315 36.83 -7.12 -18.09
C ALA A 315 38.03 -7.98 -17.69
N SER A 316 38.22 -9.05 -18.44
CA SER A 316 39.16 -10.13 -18.18
C SER A 316 40.52 -9.54 -17.84
N SER A 317 40.91 -9.69 -16.58
CA SER A 317 42.29 -9.44 -16.12
C SER A 317 43.29 -10.45 -16.70
N ASP A 318 42.85 -11.35 -17.58
CA ASP A 318 43.66 -12.42 -18.18
C ASP A 318 44.48 -11.97 -19.40
N ASP A 319 44.33 -10.74 -19.91
CA ASP A 319 45.13 -10.23 -21.04
C ASP A 319 46.48 -9.58 -20.65
N LYS A 320 47.02 -9.89 -19.46
CA LYS A 320 48.38 -9.44 -19.05
C LYS A 320 49.34 -10.58 -18.73
N VAL A 321 49.24 -11.70 -19.45
CA VAL A 321 50.33 -12.68 -19.55
C VAL A 321 50.82 -12.70 -21.00
N GLN A 322 51.60 -11.69 -21.38
CA GLN A 322 52.57 -11.71 -22.48
C GLN A 322 53.81 -10.91 -22.06
#